data_AF-A0A3M4TUV3-F1
#
_entry.id   AF-A0A3M4TUV3-F1
#
_cell.length_a   1.000
_cell.length_b   1.000
_cell.length_c   1.000
_cell.angle_alpha   90.00
_cell.angle_beta   90.00
_cell.angle_gamma   90.00
#
_symmetry.space_group_name_H-M   'P 1'
#
loop_
_entity.id
_entity.type
_entity.pdbx_description
1 polymer ?
#
loop_
_entity_poly.entity_id
_entity_poly.type
_entity_poly.pdbx_seq_one_letter_code
_entity_poly.pdbx_strand_id
1 'polypeptide(L)'
;MNRHRMRSVLAWLVLLMALPAAADVYTYIDAQGNRVFTDQPHKNAKRVDIPPSNNMTGTPPTKTLKAHPARPAVQPMFHYQLLRILVPEPDAMLINPSGDLIVTVTSEPVLQPGHSYRLLLDGVAVGQAGRSPVFPLSNVDRGTHQLSVEIFDEMGRVLEKTPNQPFHLQRISLSQKRATHPCKDEDYGVRPECPLKDKPSPKAASCLSSDPSRTDSTFLVRTLNAYATIQPNLVQDCA
;
A
#
# COMPACT_ATOMS: atom_id res chain seq x y z
N MET A 1 76.69 -62.16 -26.34
CA MET A 1 76.94 -61.78 -24.92
C MET A 1 76.81 -60.25 -24.86
N ASN A 2 75.78 -59.55 -24.40
CA ASN A 2 75.19 -59.57 -23.05
C ASN A 2 73.97 -58.61 -22.95
N ARG A 3 73.13 -58.44 -23.98
CA ARG A 3 71.97 -57.51 -23.89
C ARG A 3 70.98 -57.90 -22.77
N HIS A 4 70.78 -59.20 -22.54
CA HIS A 4 69.95 -59.69 -21.43
C HIS A 4 70.63 -59.53 -20.06
N ARG A 5 71.95 -59.72 -19.97
CA ARG A 5 72.72 -59.46 -18.75
C ARG A 5 72.73 -57.98 -18.38
N MET A 6 72.89 -57.08 -19.36
CA MET A 6 72.89 -55.63 -19.14
C MET A 6 71.51 -55.11 -18.72
N ARG A 7 70.43 -55.65 -19.30
CA ARG A 7 69.05 -55.37 -18.85
C ARG A 7 68.76 -55.90 -17.45
N SER A 8 69.28 -57.08 -17.10
CA SER A 8 69.08 -57.68 -15.77
C SER A 8 69.83 -56.91 -14.67
N VAL A 9 71.05 -56.44 -14.96
CA VAL A 9 71.84 -55.59 -14.05
C VAL A 9 71.17 -54.22 -13.88
N LEU A 10 70.66 -53.61 -14.95
CA LEU A 10 69.93 -52.36 -14.87
C LEU A 10 68.65 -52.49 -14.04
N ALA A 11 67.91 -53.59 -14.21
CA ALA A 11 66.69 -53.86 -13.44
C ALA A 11 66.98 -54.04 -11.93
N TRP A 12 68.09 -54.72 -11.58
CA TRP A 12 68.53 -54.84 -10.19
C TRP A 12 68.98 -53.52 -9.58
N LEU A 13 69.66 -52.66 -10.35
CA LEU A 13 70.08 -51.33 -9.89
C LEU A 13 68.88 -50.41 -9.61
N VAL A 14 67.84 -50.47 -10.45
CA VAL A 14 66.60 -49.70 -10.25
C VAL A 14 65.82 -50.19 -9.03
N LEU A 15 65.82 -51.50 -8.76
CA LEU A 15 65.14 -52.07 -7.59
C LEU A 15 65.81 -51.66 -6.26
N LEU A 16 67.13 -51.46 -6.25
CA LEU A 16 67.87 -51.02 -5.06
C LEU A 16 67.67 -49.54 -4.71
N MET A 17 67.19 -48.70 -5.63
CA MET A 17 66.86 -47.29 -5.35
C MET A 17 65.46 -47.10 -4.76
N ALA A 18 64.66 -48.16 -4.63
CA ALA A 18 63.28 -48.08 -4.14
C ALA A 18 63.13 -48.27 -2.62
N LEU A 19 64.19 -48.12 -1.82
CA LEU A 19 64.05 -48.17 -0.36
C LEU A 19 63.34 -46.89 0.14
N PRO A 20 62.24 -47.00 0.92
CA PRO A 20 61.55 -45.84 1.45
C PRO A 20 62.38 -45.21 2.58
N ALA A 21 62.67 -43.91 2.45
CA ALA A 21 63.26 -43.13 3.54
C ALA A 21 62.14 -42.75 4.54
N ALA A 22 62.19 -43.29 5.75
CA ALA A 22 61.31 -42.86 6.83
C ALA A 22 61.89 -41.59 7.47
N ALA A 23 61.15 -40.48 7.44
CA ALA A 23 61.51 -39.23 8.10
C ALA A 23 60.72 -39.08 9.41
N ASP A 24 61.42 -39.08 10.55
CA ASP A 24 60.83 -38.83 11.86
C ASP A 24 60.90 -37.33 12.21
N VAL A 25 59.76 -36.73 12.60
CA VAL A 25 59.66 -35.30 12.97
C VAL A 25 59.64 -35.16 14.50
N TYR A 26 60.48 -34.28 15.04
CA TYR A 26 60.62 -34.06 16.48
C TYR A 26 60.10 -32.68 16.89
N THR A 27 59.53 -32.56 18.11
CA THR A 27 59.06 -31.26 18.64
C THR A 27 59.65 -30.98 20.02
N TYR A 28 59.91 -29.71 20.31
CA TYR A 28 60.23 -29.22 21.64
C TYR A 28 59.61 -27.83 21.87
N ILE A 29 59.51 -27.42 23.15
CA ILE A 29 59.07 -26.09 23.56
C ILE A 29 60.32 -25.26 23.85
N ASP A 30 60.45 -24.10 23.21
CA ASP A 30 61.55 -23.18 23.48
C ASP A 30 61.37 -22.43 24.82
N ALA A 31 62.39 -21.69 25.24
CA ALA A 31 62.37 -20.97 26.52
C ALA A 31 61.31 -19.85 26.58
N GLN A 32 60.71 -19.49 25.45
CA GLN A 32 59.69 -18.47 25.29
C GLN A 32 58.27 -19.08 25.25
N GLY A 33 58.15 -20.40 25.36
CA GLY A 33 56.86 -21.11 25.42
C GLY A 33 56.27 -21.48 24.05
N ASN A 34 57.01 -21.30 22.95
CA ASN A 34 56.54 -21.63 21.61
C ASN A 34 56.93 -23.06 21.21
N ARG A 35 56.02 -23.76 20.54
CA ARG A 35 56.25 -25.12 20.03
C ARG A 35 56.93 -25.06 18.67
N VAL A 36 58.17 -25.56 18.60
CA VAL A 36 58.97 -25.62 17.38
C VAL A 36 59.10 -27.08 16.93
N PHE A 37 59.00 -27.31 15.62
CA PHE A 37 59.19 -28.62 14.99
C PHE A 37 60.52 -28.65 14.24
N THR A 38 61.29 -29.72 14.40
CA THR A 38 62.62 -29.87 13.80
C THR A 38 62.87 -31.30 13.36
N ASP A 39 63.58 -31.46 12.25
CA ASP A 39 63.97 -32.75 11.68
C ASP A 39 65.31 -33.27 12.22
N GLN A 40 65.96 -32.52 13.14
CA GLN A 40 67.21 -32.92 13.79
C GLN A 40 67.01 -33.18 15.31
N PRO A 41 67.47 -34.33 15.84
CA PRO A 41 67.25 -34.66 17.24
C PRO A 41 68.13 -33.81 18.18
N HIS A 42 67.49 -33.06 19.08
CA HIS A 42 68.16 -32.32 20.16
C HIS A 42 67.91 -33.00 21.53
N LYS A 43 68.78 -32.74 22.51
CA LYS A 43 68.84 -33.40 23.84
C LYS A 43 67.57 -33.34 24.73
N ASN A 44 66.45 -32.73 24.33
CA ASN A 44 65.16 -32.80 25.05
C ASN A 44 63.94 -32.94 24.12
N ALA A 45 64.11 -33.44 22.89
CA ALA A 45 63.00 -33.61 21.96
C ALA A 45 62.20 -34.90 22.23
N LYS A 46 60.87 -34.79 22.31
CA LYS A 46 59.98 -35.96 22.40
C LYS A 46 59.50 -36.33 20.99
N ARG A 47 59.59 -37.62 20.65
CA ARG A 47 59.08 -38.17 19.38
C ARG A 47 57.56 -37.99 19.34
N VAL A 48 57.05 -37.44 18.25
CA VAL A 48 55.62 -37.28 18.03
C VAL A 48 55.15 -38.39 17.10
N ASP A 49 54.35 -39.31 17.61
CA ASP A 49 53.62 -40.26 16.77
C ASP A 49 52.50 -39.50 16.05
N ILE A 50 52.63 -39.35 14.73
CA ILE A 50 51.58 -38.77 13.90
C ILE A 50 50.61 -39.90 13.55
N PRO A 51 49.35 -39.88 14.02
CA PRO A 51 48.36 -40.87 13.64
C PRO A 51 48.12 -40.81 12.13
N PRO A 52 47.84 -41.94 11.46
CA PRO A 52 47.66 -41.97 10.02
C PRO A 52 46.53 -41.02 9.60
N SER A 53 46.85 -40.12 8.66
CA SER A 53 45.88 -39.20 8.06
C SER A 53 44.74 -39.99 7.42
N ASN A 54 43.50 -39.54 7.62
CA ASN A 54 42.31 -40.17 7.08
C ASN A 54 42.27 -39.98 5.55
N ASN A 55 42.97 -40.85 4.83
CA ASN A 55 42.94 -40.90 3.37
C ASN A 55 41.60 -41.48 2.94
N MET A 56 40.67 -40.60 2.54
CA MET A 56 39.36 -40.97 2.03
C MET A 56 39.51 -41.50 0.59
N THR A 57 39.91 -42.75 0.42
CA THR A 57 39.81 -43.48 -0.85
C THR A 57 38.36 -43.95 -1.03
N GLY A 58 37.51 -43.04 -1.49
CA GLY A 58 36.16 -43.35 -1.91
C GLY A 58 35.69 -42.30 -2.89
N THR A 59 35.40 -42.69 -4.13
CA THR A 59 34.63 -41.86 -5.06
C THR A 59 33.39 -41.38 -4.31
N PRO A 60 33.11 -40.06 -4.27
CA PRO A 60 31.94 -39.57 -3.56
C PRO A 60 30.70 -40.28 -4.13
N PRO A 61 29.77 -40.76 -3.29
CA PRO A 61 28.54 -41.33 -3.81
C PRO A 61 27.86 -40.23 -4.63
N THR A 62 27.68 -40.48 -5.93
CA THR A 62 26.82 -39.64 -6.76
C THR A 62 25.44 -39.72 -6.12
N LYS A 63 25.12 -38.72 -5.30
CA LYS A 63 23.74 -38.48 -4.89
C LYS A 63 22.99 -38.24 -6.19
N THR A 64 22.23 -39.24 -6.64
CA THR A 64 21.15 -39.02 -7.58
C THR A 64 20.21 -38.05 -6.90
N LEU A 65 20.37 -36.76 -7.20
CA LEU A 65 19.37 -35.76 -6.93
C LEU A 65 18.12 -36.31 -7.59
N LYS A 66 17.17 -36.81 -6.79
CA LYS A 66 15.82 -37.08 -7.30
C LYS A 66 15.39 -35.78 -7.95
N ALA A 67 15.17 -35.84 -9.26
CA ALA A 67 14.65 -34.71 -10.00
C ALA A 67 13.40 -34.25 -9.25
N HIS A 68 13.47 -33.04 -8.68
CA HIS A 68 12.25 -32.40 -8.23
C HIS A 68 11.34 -32.34 -9.45
N PRO A 69 10.03 -32.63 -9.31
CA PRO A 69 9.10 -32.40 -10.41
C PRO A 69 9.35 -30.98 -10.89
N ALA A 70 9.62 -30.84 -12.20
CA ALA A 70 9.87 -29.55 -12.81
C ALA A 70 8.77 -28.61 -12.36
N ARG A 71 9.14 -27.58 -11.58
CA ARG A 71 8.20 -26.54 -11.18
C ARG A 71 7.59 -26.04 -12.49
N PRO A 72 6.25 -25.95 -12.63
CA PRO A 72 5.65 -25.45 -13.84
C PRO A 72 6.37 -24.16 -14.22
N ALA A 73 6.87 -24.09 -15.46
CA ALA A 73 7.49 -22.87 -15.95
C ALA A 73 6.46 -21.76 -15.73
N VAL A 74 6.76 -20.83 -14.81
CA VAL A 74 5.89 -19.70 -14.52
C VAL A 74 5.85 -18.92 -15.80
N GLN A 75 4.72 -18.98 -16.51
CA GLN A 75 4.53 -18.18 -17.70
C GLN A 75 4.72 -16.72 -17.29
N PRO A 76 5.45 -15.92 -18.08
CA PRO A 76 5.65 -14.52 -17.77
C PRO A 76 4.27 -13.86 -17.64
N MET A 77 3.93 -13.42 -16.42
CA MET A 77 2.70 -12.70 -16.16
C MET A 77 2.76 -11.36 -16.86
N PHE A 78 1.69 -11.04 -17.59
CA PHE A 78 1.52 -9.71 -18.12
C PHE A 78 1.43 -8.71 -16.97
N HIS A 79 2.18 -7.62 -17.07
CA HIS A 79 2.22 -6.59 -16.04
C HIS A 79 1.85 -5.24 -16.64
N TYR A 80 1.09 -4.46 -15.88
CA TYR A 80 0.75 -3.09 -16.21
C TYR A 80 1.85 -2.17 -15.68
N GLN A 81 2.34 -1.26 -16.50
CA GLN A 81 3.32 -0.26 -16.06
C GLN A 81 2.67 0.82 -15.18
N LEU A 82 1.38 1.08 -15.41
CA LEU A 82 0.64 2.10 -14.69
C LEU A 82 -0.80 1.68 -14.48
N LEU A 83 -1.29 1.95 -13.28
CA LEU A 83 -2.70 1.95 -12.92
C LEU A 83 -2.91 3.10 -11.93
N ARG A 84 -3.82 4.03 -12.25
CA ARG A 84 -4.11 5.17 -11.38
C ARG A 84 -5.57 5.61 -11.46
N ILE A 85 -6.06 6.14 -10.35
CA ILE A 85 -7.34 6.84 -10.28
C ILE A 85 -7.10 8.28 -10.75
N LEU A 86 -7.92 8.75 -11.69
CA LEU A 86 -7.89 10.11 -12.22
C LEU A 86 -8.87 11.02 -11.50
N VAL A 87 -10.07 10.51 -11.23
CA VAL A 87 -11.15 11.23 -10.56
C VAL A 87 -11.76 10.28 -9.52
N PRO A 88 -12.01 10.73 -8.28
CA PRO A 88 -11.56 12.01 -7.72
C PRO A 88 -10.03 12.13 -7.63
N GLU A 89 -9.52 13.34 -7.38
CA GLU A 89 -8.12 13.55 -7.05
C GLU A 89 -7.82 13.06 -5.61
N PRO A 90 -6.55 12.77 -5.26
CA PRO A 90 -6.17 12.47 -3.89
C PRO A 90 -6.59 13.59 -2.92
N ASP A 91 -7.17 13.21 -1.79
CA ASP A 91 -7.66 14.11 -0.73
C ASP A 91 -8.74 15.11 -1.20
N ALA A 92 -9.41 14.85 -2.33
CA ALA A 92 -10.46 15.72 -2.84
C ALA A 92 -11.65 15.82 -1.87
N MET A 93 -12.18 17.03 -1.70
CA MET A 93 -13.44 17.27 -0.98
C MET A 93 -14.61 17.36 -1.96
N LEU A 94 -15.48 16.36 -1.93
CA LEU A 94 -16.69 16.28 -2.74
C LEU A 94 -17.90 16.65 -1.88
N ILE A 95 -18.76 17.53 -2.40
CA ILE A 95 -20.03 17.88 -1.77
C ILE A 95 -21.14 17.31 -2.64
N ASN A 96 -21.78 16.22 -2.20
CA ASN A 96 -22.95 15.68 -2.87
C ASN A 96 -24.00 15.21 -1.85
N PRO A 97 -25.21 15.81 -1.81
CA PRO A 97 -26.26 15.41 -0.87
C PRO A 97 -26.71 13.94 -1.01
N SER A 98 -26.72 13.40 -2.22
CA SER A 98 -27.15 12.02 -2.51
C SER A 98 -26.02 11.00 -2.30
N GLY A 99 -24.77 11.47 -2.25
CA GLY A 99 -23.60 10.62 -2.16
C GLY A 99 -23.27 9.86 -3.44
N ASP A 100 -23.68 10.39 -4.60
CA ASP A 100 -23.33 9.85 -5.90
C ASP A 100 -21.99 10.43 -6.37
N LEU A 101 -21.09 9.60 -6.90
CA LEU A 101 -19.85 10.07 -7.50
C LEU A 101 -19.39 9.14 -8.62
N ILE A 102 -18.55 9.67 -9.50
CA ILE A 102 -17.94 8.91 -10.59
C ILE A 102 -16.46 8.76 -10.30
N VAL A 103 -15.99 7.51 -10.32
CA VAL A 103 -14.56 7.20 -10.25
C VAL A 103 -14.06 6.88 -11.64
N THR A 104 -13.03 7.59 -12.09
CA THR A 104 -12.40 7.38 -13.40
C THR A 104 -10.98 6.90 -13.20
N VAL A 105 -10.57 5.90 -13.97
CA VAL A 105 -9.29 5.20 -13.84
C VAL A 105 -8.57 5.24 -15.19
N THR A 106 -7.25 5.08 -15.16
CA THR A 106 -6.47 4.81 -16.37
C THR A 106 -5.40 3.77 -16.10
N SER A 107 -5.06 2.98 -17.13
CA SER A 107 -4.00 1.99 -17.10
C SER A 107 -3.08 2.13 -18.31
N GLU A 108 -1.81 1.80 -18.13
CA GLU A 108 -0.84 1.68 -19.21
C GLU A 108 -0.13 0.31 -19.11
N PRO A 109 -0.21 -0.52 -20.16
CA PRO A 109 -0.94 -0.32 -21.40
C PRO A 109 -2.46 -0.37 -21.17
N VAL A 110 -3.25 -0.09 -22.22
CA VAL A 110 -4.71 -0.20 -22.16
C VAL A 110 -5.12 -1.62 -21.72
N LEU A 111 -6.23 -1.71 -21.00
CA LEU A 111 -6.77 -2.96 -20.47
C LEU A 111 -6.78 -4.09 -21.51
N GLN A 112 -5.95 -5.12 -21.29
CA GLN A 112 -5.84 -6.25 -22.19
C GLN A 112 -7.16 -7.04 -22.27
N PRO A 113 -7.40 -7.75 -23.39
CA PRO A 113 -8.50 -8.72 -23.49
C PRO A 113 -8.45 -9.75 -22.35
N GLY A 114 -9.61 -10.18 -21.85
CA GLY A 114 -9.71 -11.12 -20.72
C GLY A 114 -9.47 -10.51 -19.33
N HIS A 115 -8.90 -9.31 -19.24
CA HIS A 115 -8.73 -8.62 -17.95
C HIS A 115 -9.94 -7.73 -17.63
N SER A 116 -10.15 -7.50 -16.34
CA SER A 116 -11.21 -6.62 -15.82
C SER A 116 -10.72 -5.76 -14.67
N TYR A 117 -11.31 -4.59 -14.52
CA TYR A 117 -11.15 -3.73 -13.38
C TYR A 117 -12.15 -4.08 -12.28
N ARG A 118 -11.74 -3.87 -11.03
CA ARG A 118 -12.60 -3.92 -9.84
C ARG A 118 -12.30 -2.71 -8.97
N LEU A 119 -13.33 -1.92 -8.67
CA LEU A 119 -13.23 -0.81 -7.74
C LEU A 119 -13.44 -1.30 -6.31
N LEU A 120 -12.65 -0.77 -5.38
CA LEU A 120 -12.77 -1.00 -3.95
C LEU A 120 -12.95 0.33 -3.22
N LEU A 121 -13.93 0.38 -2.34
CA LEU A 121 -14.19 1.46 -1.40
C LEU A 121 -13.93 0.93 0.00
N ASP A 122 -12.97 1.52 0.71
CA ASP A 122 -12.54 1.10 2.05
C ASP A 122 -12.12 -0.39 2.11
N GLY A 123 -11.56 -0.89 1.01
CA GLY A 123 -11.14 -2.28 0.85
C GLY A 123 -12.27 -3.25 0.48
N VAL A 124 -13.51 -2.79 0.36
CA VAL A 124 -14.66 -3.60 -0.06
C VAL A 124 -14.91 -3.39 -1.55
N ALA A 125 -15.06 -4.47 -2.31
CA ALA A 125 -15.40 -4.38 -3.73
C ALA A 125 -16.79 -3.76 -3.91
N VAL A 126 -16.86 -2.72 -4.73
CA VAL A 126 -18.10 -1.98 -5.02
C VAL A 126 -18.36 -1.94 -6.52
N GLY A 127 -19.64 -2.02 -6.88
CA GLY A 127 -20.06 -2.12 -8.28
C GLY A 127 -19.72 -3.46 -8.93
N GLN A 128 -20.00 -3.57 -10.22
CA GLN A 128 -19.66 -4.76 -11.00
C GLN A 128 -18.25 -4.61 -11.58
N ALA A 129 -17.48 -5.69 -11.52
CA ALA A 129 -16.22 -5.75 -12.23
C ALA A 129 -16.47 -5.74 -13.74
N GLY A 130 -15.59 -5.08 -14.49
CA GLY A 130 -15.77 -4.96 -15.93
C GLY A 130 -14.62 -4.27 -16.63
N ARG A 131 -14.80 -4.04 -17.93
CA ARG A 131 -13.78 -3.43 -18.80
C ARG A 131 -13.84 -1.90 -18.83
N SER A 132 -14.92 -1.30 -18.31
CA SER A 132 -15.07 0.14 -18.24
C SER A 132 -14.07 0.72 -17.24
N PRO A 133 -13.31 1.78 -17.61
CA PRO A 133 -12.46 2.52 -16.66
C PRO A 133 -13.25 3.53 -15.82
N VAL A 134 -14.57 3.60 -15.98
CA VAL A 134 -15.47 4.53 -15.29
C VAL A 134 -16.45 3.75 -14.44
N PHE A 135 -16.53 4.12 -13.15
CA PHE A 135 -17.36 3.46 -12.14
C PHE A 135 -18.29 4.48 -11.49
N PRO A 136 -19.61 4.35 -11.69
CA PRO A 136 -20.57 5.10 -10.91
C PRO A 136 -20.71 4.47 -9.53
N LEU A 137 -20.60 5.30 -8.48
CA LEU A 137 -20.96 4.95 -7.11
C LEU A 137 -22.20 5.73 -6.70
N SER A 138 -23.05 5.07 -5.93
CA SER A 138 -24.26 5.68 -5.40
C SER A 138 -24.36 5.46 -3.90
N ASN A 139 -24.96 6.43 -3.24
CA ASN A 139 -25.22 6.41 -1.80
C ASN A 139 -23.96 6.15 -0.94
N VAL A 140 -22.82 6.74 -1.29
CA VAL A 140 -21.62 6.71 -0.45
C VAL A 140 -21.83 7.59 0.79
N ASP A 141 -21.50 7.06 1.96
CA ASP A 141 -21.70 7.76 3.23
C ASP A 141 -20.84 9.03 3.34
N ARG A 142 -21.24 9.95 4.22
CA ARG A 142 -20.42 11.13 4.50
C ARG A 142 -19.16 10.72 5.28
N GLY A 143 -18.05 11.38 5.02
CA GLY A 143 -16.80 11.18 5.76
C GLY A 143 -15.60 10.99 4.85
N THR A 144 -14.54 10.43 5.42
CA THR A 144 -13.32 10.10 4.70
C THR A 144 -13.38 8.64 4.27
N HIS A 145 -13.13 8.42 2.98
CA HIS A 145 -13.13 7.09 2.37
C HIS A 145 -11.83 6.88 1.59
N GLN A 146 -11.50 5.62 1.34
CA GLN A 146 -10.31 5.19 0.61
C GLN A 146 -10.72 4.47 -0.67
N LEU A 147 -10.29 4.97 -1.82
CA LEU A 147 -10.48 4.31 -3.11
C LEU A 147 -9.25 3.51 -3.49
N SER A 148 -9.45 2.30 -3.99
CA SER A 148 -8.41 1.57 -4.71
C SER A 148 -9.02 0.79 -5.87
N VAL A 149 -8.23 0.53 -6.90
CA VAL A 149 -8.68 -0.23 -8.07
C VAL A 149 -7.70 -1.37 -8.32
N GLU A 150 -8.24 -2.52 -8.66
CA GLU A 150 -7.50 -3.72 -9.00
C GLU A 150 -7.80 -4.11 -10.45
N ILE A 151 -6.78 -4.54 -11.18
CA ILE A 151 -6.94 -5.29 -12.43
C ILE A 151 -6.74 -6.76 -12.12
N PHE A 152 -7.64 -7.61 -12.60
CA PHE A 152 -7.54 -9.06 -12.45
C PHE A 152 -7.76 -9.79 -13.78
N ASP A 153 -7.23 -11.01 -13.88
CA ASP A 153 -7.37 -11.89 -15.05
C ASP A 153 -8.63 -12.78 -14.99
N GLU A 154 -8.89 -13.56 -16.04
CA GLU A 154 -10.03 -14.49 -16.11
C GLU A 154 -10.00 -15.57 -15.02
N MET A 155 -8.83 -15.83 -14.43
CA MET A 155 -8.65 -16.77 -13.32
C MET A 155 -8.85 -16.10 -11.94
N GLY A 156 -9.17 -14.81 -11.90
CA GLY A 156 -9.38 -14.05 -10.67
C GLY A 156 -8.10 -13.60 -9.97
N ARG A 157 -6.93 -13.73 -10.63
CA ARG A 157 -5.64 -13.31 -10.05
C ARG A 157 -5.48 -11.80 -10.24
N VAL A 158 -5.15 -11.09 -9.17
CA VAL A 158 -4.86 -9.65 -9.22
C VAL A 158 -3.51 -9.46 -9.90
N LEU A 159 -3.51 -8.71 -11.01
CA LEU A 159 -2.33 -8.39 -11.82
C LEU A 159 -1.70 -7.06 -11.42
N GLU A 160 -2.53 -6.09 -11.02
CA GLU A 160 -2.10 -4.75 -10.63
C GLU A 160 -3.10 -4.13 -9.65
N LYS A 161 -2.63 -3.28 -8.74
CA LYS A 161 -3.47 -2.61 -7.74
C LYS A 161 -2.96 -1.20 -7.46
N THR A 162 -3.86 -0.22 -7.46
CA THR A 162 -3.50 1.15 -7.06
C THR A 162 -3.22 1.23 -5.55
N PRO A 163 -2.39 2.19 -5.12
CA PRO A 163 -2.41 2.65 -3.74
C PRO A 163 -3.82 3.08 -3.31
N ASN A 164 -4.04 3.09 -1.99
CA ASN A 164 -5.26 3.66 -1.43
C ASN A 164 -5.22 5.18 -1.59
N GLN A 165 -6.25 5.72 -2.22
CA GLN A 165 -6.41 7.15 -2.44
C GLN A 165 -7.54 7.69 -1.56
N PRO A 166 -7.23 8.54 -0.57
CA PRO A 166 -8.25 9.17 0.27
C PRO A 166 -9.10 10.14 -0.54
N PHE A 167 -10.38 10.24 -0.19
CA PHE A 167 -11.25 11.36 -0.55
C PHE A 167 -12.25 11.64 0.59
N HIS A 168 -12.83 12.83 0.58
CA HIS A 168 -13.78 13.28 1.58
C HIS A 168 -15.13 13.59 0.95
N LEU A 169 -16.20 12.99 1.47
CA LEU A 169 -17.56 13.23 1.02
C LEU A 169 -18.36 13.98 2.08
N GLN A 170 -18.89 15.13 1.70
CA GLN A 170 -19.80 15.93 2.52
C GLN A 170 -21.22 15.86 1.95
N ARG A 171 -22.18 15.53 2.81
CA ARG A 171 -23.61 15.65 2.52
C ARG A 171 -24.15 16.89 3.22
N ILE A 172 -24.75 17.81 2.46
CA ILE A 172 -25.39 19.01 3.03
C ILE A 172 -26.58 18.61 3.91
N SER A 173 -26.62 19.14 5.14
CA SER A 173 -27.73 18.92 6.06
C SER A 173 -28.96 19.74 5.65
N LEU A 174 -30.14 19.33 6.14
CA LEU A 174 -31.36 20.14 5.98
C LEU A 174 -31.22 21.52 6.66
N SER A 175 -30.51 21.60 7.79
CA SER A 175 -30.24 22.87 8.48
C SER A 175 -29.38 23.81 7.63
N GLN A 176 -28.37 23.29 6.93
CA GLN A 176 -27.52 24.08 6.06
C GLN A 176 -28.25 24.51 4.77
N LYS A 177 -29.12 23.65 4.24
CA LYS A 177 -30.06 24.05 3.16
C LYS A 177 -30.99 25.18 3.61
N ARG A 178 -31.52 25.12 4.83
CA ARG A 178 -32.37 26.18 5.40
C ARG A 178 -31.61 27.47 5.64
N ALA A 179 -30.34 27.40 6.04
CA ALA A 179 -29.50 28.58 6.23
C ALA A 179 -29.21 29.31 4.90
N THR A 180 -29.00 28.57 3.80
CA THR A 180 -28.78 29.15 2.46
C THR A 180 -30.08 29.57 1.79
N HIS A 181 -31.18 28.86 2.04
CA HIS A 181 -32.51 29.13 1.50
C HIS A 181 -33.54 29.13 2.64
N PRO A 182 -33.68 30.27 3.36
CA PRO A 182 -34.61 30.42 4.47
C PRO A 182 -36.04 30.07 4.08
N CYS A 183 -36.76 29.38 4.97
CA CYS A 183 -38.15 29.00 4.76
C CYS A 183 -39.07 30.23 4.80
N LYS A 184 -39.89 30.39 3.76
CA LYS A 184 -41.02 31.33 3.76
C LYS A 184 -42.27 30.67 4.32
N ASP A 185 -43.30 31.46 4.65
CA ASP A 185 -44.54 30.95 5.26
C ASP A 185 -45.26 29.87 4.43
N GLU A 186 -45.08 29.91 3.11
CA GLU A 186 -45.61 28.96 2.13
C GLU A 186 -44.77 27.69 1.98
N ASP A 187 -43.49 27.72 2.35
CA ASP A 187 -42.56 26.59 2.20
C ASP A 187 -42.76 25.52 3.28
N TYR A 188 -43.36 25.91 4.41
CA TYR A 188 -43.59 25.03 5.54
C TYR A 188 -44.55 23.89 5.18
N GLY A 189 -44.07 22.66 5.33
CA GLY A 189 -44.82 21.43 4.98
C GLY A 189 -44.65 20.96 3.54
N VAL A 190 -44.04 21.77 2.67
CA VAL A 190 -43.73 21.41 1.27
C VAL A 190 -42.28 20.96 1.16
N ARG A 191 -41.36 21.73 1.73
CA ARG A 191 -39.92 21.45 1.71
C ARG A 191 -39.53 20.60 2.93
N PRO A 192 -38.77 19.50 2.77
CA PRO A 192 -38.30 18.67 3.89
C PRO A 192 -37.51 19.45 4.96
N GLU A 193 -36.81 20.50 4.56
CA GLU A 193 -36.07 21.41 5.43
C GLU A 193 -36.95 22.42 6.20
N CYS A 194 -38.24 22.51 5.87
CA CYS A 194 -39.22 23.43 6.46
C CYS A 194 -40.40 22.64 7.06
N PRO A 195 -40.23 21.95 8.20
CA PRO A 195 -41.33 21.19 8.82
C PRO A 195 -42.41 22.13 9.37
N LEU A 196 -43.69 21.76 9.22
CA LEU A 196 -44.84 22.56 9.71
C LEU A 196 -44.76 22.92 11.20
N LYS A 197 -44.09 22.11 12.01
CA LYS A 197 -43.89 22.34 13.45
C LYS A 197 -43.09 23.62 13.74
N ASP A 198 -42.24 24.05 12.81
CA ASP A 198 -41.36 25.21 12.97
C ASP A 198 -41.97 26.48 12.38
N LYS A 199 -43.21 26.43 11.85
CA LYS A 199 -43.85 27.60 11.25
C LYS A 199 -44.12 28.65 12.34
N PRO A 200 -43.61 29.89 12.21
CA PRO A 200 -43.85 30.93 13.19
C PRO A 200 -45.35 31.27 13.26
N SER A 201 -45.85 31.48 14.48
CA SER A 201 -47.23 31.93 14.67
C SER A 201 -47.40 33.39 14.21
N PRO A 202 -48.61 33.80 13.78
CA PRO A 202 -48.85 35.17 13.29
C PRO A 202 -48.49 36.28 14.28
N LYS A 203 -48.50 36.00 15.59
CA LYS A 203 -48.10 36.96 16.65
C LYS A 203 -46.57 37.14 16.77
N ALA A 204 -45.77 36.17 16.32
CA ALA A 204 -44.31 36.24 16.41
C ALA A 204 -43.68 36.98 15.21
N ALA A 205 -44.35 37.01 14.06
CA ALA A 205 -43.88 37.69 12.86
C ALA A 205 -43.84 39.23 13.00
N SER A 206 -44.76 39.82 13.77
CA SER A 206 -44.79 41.28 14.01
C SER A 206 -43.65 41.79 14.88
N CYS A 207 -42.97 40.91 15.63
CA CYS A 207 -41.87 41.28 16.54
C CYS A 207 -40.49 41.20 15.88
N LEU A 208 -40.34 40.44 14.79
CA LEU A 208 -39.07 40.30 14.04
C LEU A 208 -38.84 41.43 13.02
N SER A 209 -39.86 42.23 12.71
CA SER A 209 -39.75 43.41 11.84
C SER A 209 -39.23 44.67 12.55
N SER A 210 -39.02 44.61 13.87
CA SER A 210 -38.63 45.77 14.70
C SER A 210 -37.22 45.63 15.28
N ASP A 211 -36.24 45.27 14.46
CA ASP A 211 -34.82 45.38 14.81
C ASP A 211 -34.29 46.74 14.32
N PRO A 212 -33.99 47.72 15.20
CA PRO A 212 -33.57 49.06 14.80
C PRO A 212 -32.07 49.16 14.47
N SER A 213 -31.40 48.04 14.15
CA SER A 213 -29.94 47.99 13.94
C SER A 213 -29.52 47.96 12.46
N ARG A 214 -30.46 48.03 11.50
CA ARG A 214 -30.14 48.18 10.07
C ARG A 214 -30.33 49.62 9.61
N THR A 215 -29.43 50.51 10.05
CA THR A 215 -29.20 51.81 9.41
C THR A 215 -28.52 51.58 8.06
N ASP A 216 -29.30 51.28 7.03
CA ASP A 216 -28.83 51.39 5.65
C ASP A 216 -28.98 52.85 5.22
N SER A 217 -27.93 53.63 5.49
CA SER A 217 -27.81 55.04 5.12
C SER A 217 -27.61 55.20 3.62
N THR A 218 -28.57 54.83 2.77
CA THR A 218 -28.68 55.39 1.41
C THR A 218 -30.04 55.13 0.79
N PHE A 219 -31.07 55.91 1.14
CA PHE A 219 -32.15 56.24 0.19
C PHE A 219 -32.94 57.47 0.65
N LEU A 220 -32.30 58.63 0.54
CA LEU A 220 -33.01 59.90 0.42
C LEU A 220 -33.53 59.98 -1.01
N VAL A 221 -34.85 60.17 -1.19
CA VAL A 221 -35.48 61.21 -2.03
C VAL A 221 -36.97 60.90 -2.24
N ARG A 222 -37.81 61.87 -1.81
CA ARG A 222 -39.22 62.17 -2.20
C ARG A 222 -40.26 61.08 -1.85
N THR A 223 -41.38 61.41 -1.19
CA THR A 223 -42.34 62.46 -1.55
C THR A 223 -43.21 62.86 -0.34
N LEU A 224 -43.54 64.14 -0.25
CA LEU A 224 -44.52 64.76 0.65
C LEU A 224 -45.95 64.25 0.37
N ASN A 225 -46.77 63.98 1.39
CA ASN A 225 -47.90 64.84 1.81
C ASN A 225 -48.89 64.13 2.78
N ALA A 226 -49.12 64.80 3.91
CA ALA A 226 -50.38 65.05 4.61
C ALA A 226 -51.45 63.95 4.82
N TYR A 227 -51.73 63.65 6.09
CA TYR A 227 -53.01 63.73 6.84
C TYR A 227 -52.97 62.69 7.99
N ALA A 228 -52.79 63.09 9.24
CA ALA A 228 -53.83 63.54 10.18
C ALA A 228 -54.27 62.42 11.17
N THR A 229 -54.03 62.72 12.45
CA THR A 229 -54.93 62.45 13.58
C THR A 229 -54.86 61.10 14.32
N ILE A 230 -54.18 61.14 15.48
CA ILE A 230 -54.58 60.63 16.82
C ILE A 230 -55.00 59.16 16.94
N GLN A 231 -54.19 58.36 17.66
CA GLN A 231 -54.56 57.78 18.96
C GLN A 231 -53.31 57.41 19.79
N PRO A 232 -53.25 57.79 21.09
CA PRO A 232 -52.23 57.32 22.03
C PRO A 232 -52.72 56.05 22.75
N ASN A 233 -51.78 55.27 23.29
CA ASN A 233 -51.93 54.08 24.14
C ASN A 233 -51.99 52.72 23.42
N LEU A 234 -50.86 52.01 23.42
CA LEU A 234 -50.75 50.78 24.21
C LEU A 234 -49.26 50.44 24.41
N VAL A 235 -48.68 50.99 25.48
CA VAL A 235 -47.43 50.49 26.07
C VAL A 235 -47.84 49.43 27.08
N GLN A 236 -47.85 48.16 26.69
CA GLN A 236 -48.04 46.97 27.55
C GLN A 236 -48.04 45.74 26.62
N ASP A 237 -47.27 44.67 26.76
CA ASP A 237 -46.31 44.23 27.75
C ASP A 237 -45.36 43.27 27.00
N CYS A 238 -44.05 43.51 27.08
CA CYS A 238 -43.06 42.47 26.77
C CYS A 238 -42.62 41.88 28.11
N ALA A 239 -43.26 40.79 28.51
CA ALA A 239 -42.84 39.90 29.58
C ALA A 239 -42.53 38.52 28.98
#